data_AF-A0A6N3DB02-F1
#
_entry.id   AF-A0A6N3DB02-F1
#
_cell.length_a   1.000
_cell.length_b   1.000
_cell.length_c   1.000
_cell.angle_alpha   90.00
_cell.angle_beta   90.00
_cell.angle_gamma   90.00
#
_symmetry.space_group_name_H-M   'P 1'
#
loop_
_entity.id
_entity.type
_entity.pdbx_description
1 polymer ?
#
loop_
_entity_poly.entity_id
_entity_poly.type
_entity_poly.pdbx_seq_one_letter_code
_entity_poly.pdbx_strand_id
1 'polypeptide(L)'
;MDREYTLQELRHQYGTGRACHVSGRGKSKVMDYRFGVMTDVGDIELGEWCKMIHALIERAGDQQIYACLKEVIQQECPWLRTARDIEEETLSFYADQGYLNPQWWGYERFQKMCAAIRDEEIDTSKKV
;
A
#
# COMPACT_ATOMS: atom_id res chain seq x y z
N MET A 1 6.71 3.89 -22.20
CA MET A 1 7.78 3.01 -21.69
C MET A 1 7.07 1.95 -20.86
N ASP A 2 6.68 0.83 -21.45
CA ASP A 2 5.99 -0.26 -20.74
C ASP A 2 7.01 -1.23 -20.18
N ARG A 3 7.73 -0.81 -19.12
CA ARG A 3 8.41 -1.78 -18.28
C ARG A 3 7.40 -2.25 -17.24
N GLU A 4 7.12 -3.54 -17.26
CA GLU A 4 6.31 -4.18 -16.23
C GLU A 4 7.18 -4.39 -14.98
N TYR A 5 6.69 -3.93 -13.83
CA TYR A 5 7.36 -4.09 -12.54
C TYR A 5 6.75 -5.26 -11.74
N THR A 6 7.55 -5.87 -10.89
CA THR A 6 7.13 -6.88 -9.91
C THR A 6 6.97 -6.28 -8.51
N LEU A 7 6.22 -6.97 -7.63
CA LEU A 7 6.09 -6.55 -6.23
C LEU A 7 7.45 -6.53 -5.53
N GLN A 8 8.32 -7.50 -5.82
CA GLN A 8 9.66 -7.57 -5.26
C GLN A 8 10.51 -6.36 -5.64
N GLU A 9 10.47 -5.94 -6.92
CA GLU A 9 11.20 -4.76 -7.39
C GLU A 9 10.70 -3.45 -6.75
N LEU A 10 9.40 -3.38 -6.42
CA LEU A 10 8.77 -2.21 -5.80
C LEU A 10 8.67 -2.31 -4.28
N ARG A 11 9.28 -3.32 -3.67
CA ARG A 11 9.24 -3.52 -2.23
C ARG A 11 9.72 -2.27 -1.49
N HIS A 12 8.96 -1.82 -0.50
CA HIS A 12 9.26 -0.64 0.29
C HIS A 12 10.46 -0.90 1.22
N GLN A 13 11.65 -0.43 0.85
CA GLN A 13 12.84 -0.60 1.70
C GLN A 13 12.85 0.41 2.85
N TYR A 14 12.71 1.69 2.51
CA TYR A 14 12.63 2.81 3.46
C TYR A 14 12.09 4.07 2.78
N GLY A 15 11.53 4.98 3.57
CA GLY A 15 11.06 6.27 3.10
C GLY A 15 12.20 7.22 2.73
N THR A 16 12.04 7.97 1.65
CA THR A 16 12.95 9.02 1.19
C THR A 16 12.25 10.38 1.22
N GLY A 17 13.04 11.45 1.26
CA GLY A 17 12.50 12.79 1.26
C GLY A 17 13.46 13.79 0.64
N ARG A 18 12.93 14.73 -0.14
CA ARG A 18 13.72 15.78 -0.81
C ARG A 18 13.08 17.13 -0.59
N ALA A 19 13.84 18.05 0.01
CA ALA A 19 13.45 19.44 0.10
C ALA A 19 13.63 20.11 -1.26
N CYS A 20 12.54 20.60 -1.83
CA CYS A 20 12.50 21.20 -3.15
C CYS A 20 12.39 22.71 -3.00
N HIS A 21 13.30 23.46 -3.63
CA HIS A 21 13.16 24.91 -3.71
C HIS A 21 12.08 25.25 -4.73
N VAL A 22 11.04 25.95 -4.29
CA VAL A 22 9.95 26.37 -5.16
C VAL A 22 10.22 27.77 -5.70
N SER A 23 10.46 28.73 -4.80
CA SER A 23 10.63 30.13 -5.18
C SER A 23 11.26 30.98 -4.06
N GLY A 24 11.55 32.25 -4.37
CA GLY A 24 12.08 33.23 -3.41
C GLY A 24 13.54 32.98 -3.00
N ARG A 25 14.10 33.92 -2.23
CA ARG A 25 15.49 33.86 -1.71
C ARG A 25 15.54 34.43 -0.29
N GLY A 26 16.48 33.97 0.52
CA GLY A 26 16.62 34.42 1.92
C GLY A 26 15.35 34.19 2.72
N LYS A 27 14.81 35.25 3.33
CA LYS A 27 13.59 35.17 4.16
C LYS A 27 12.30 34.88 3.38
N SER A 28 12.26 35.11 2.06
CA SER A 28 11.09 34.79 1.22
C SER A 28 11.16 33.42 0.56
N LYS A 29 12.13 32.58 0.97
CA LYS A 29 12.35 31.26 0.40
C LYS A 29 11.15 30.36 0.71
N VAL A 30 10.49 29.89 -0.34
CA VAL A 30 9.43 28.88 -0.28
C VAL A 30 10.05 27.53 -0.61
N MET A 31 9.89 26.59 0.30
CA MET A 31 10.32 25.21 0.15
C MET A 31 9.09 24.32 0.10
N ASP A 32 9.18 23.28 -0.71
CA ASP A 32 8.27 22.14 -0.70
C ASP A 32 9.05 20.90 -0.29
N TYR A 33 8.33 19.82 -0.02
CA TYR A 33 8.90 18.55 0.38
C TYR A 33 8.28 17.41 -0.42
N ARG A 34 9.10 16.76 -1.24
CA ARG A 34 8.71 15.55 -1.96
C ARG A 34 8.99 14.35 -1.07
N PHE A 35 7.96 13.54 -0.85
CA PHE A 35 8.06 12.24 -0.19
C PHE A 35 8.31 11.15 -1.23
N GLY A 36 9.07 10.12 -0.87
CA GLY A 36 9.29 8.97 -1.74
C GLY A 36 9.59 7.71 -0.98
N VAL A 37 9.81 6.66 -1.77
CA VAL A 37 10.09 5.31 -1.32
C VAL A 37 11.33 4.82 -2.06
N MET A 38 12.32 4.34 -1.32
CA MET A 38 13.43 3.60 -1.92
C MET A 38 12.99 2.16 -2.19
N THR A 39 13.22 1.71 -3.41
CA THR A 39 12.95 0.36 -3.90
C THR A 39 14.18 -0.20 -4.63
N ASP A 40 14.13 -1.44 -5.10
CA ASP A 40 15.23 -2.03 -5.88
C ASP A 40 15.42 -1.34 -7.23
N VAL A 41 14.38 -0.70 -7.76
CA VAL A 41 14.42 0.09 -9.00
C VAL A 41 14.80 1.55 -8.78
N GLY A 42 14.96 1.97 -7.52
CA GLY A 42 15.40 3.30 -7.12
C GLY A 42 14.38 4.08 -6.29
N ASP A 43 14.62 5.39 -6.19
CA ASP A 43 13.80 6.33 -5.43
C ASP A 43 12.57 6.77 -6.24
N ILE A 44 11.38 6.29 -5.85
CA ILE A 44 10.09 6.58 -6.51
C ILE A 44 9.30 7.56 -5.66
N GLU A 45 8.59 8.50 -6.29
CA GLU A 45 7.73 9.45 -5.57
C GLU A 45 6.57 8.68 -4.91
N LEU A 46 6.21 9.03 -3.68
CA LEU A 46 5.32 8.22 -2.86
C LEU A 46 3.94 8.02 -3.52
N GLY A 47 3.35 9.09 -4.06
CA GLY A 47 2.09 8.99 -4.80
C GLY A 47 2.19 8.12 -6.05
N GLU A 48 3.31 8.21 -6.78
CA GLU A 48 3.58 7.34 -7.93
C GLU A 48 3.77 5.88 -7.53
N TRP A 49 4.53 5.61 -6.47
CA TRP A 49 4.72 4.27 -5.93
C TRP A 49 3.38 3.66 -5.51
N CYS A 50 2.51 4.42 -4.83
CA CYS A 50 1.17 3.95 -4.47
C CYS A 50 0.35 3.53 -5.70
N LYS A 51 0.36 4.33 -6.78
CA LYS A 51 -0.33 3.99 -8.04
C LYS A 51 0.23 2.71 -8.66
N MET A 52 1.54 2.53 -8.64
CA MET A 52 2.19 1.34 -9.18
C MET A 52 1.76 0.08 -8.41
N ILE A 53 1.73 0.11 -7.08
CA ILE A 53 1.26 -1.04 -6.28
C ILE A 53 -0.23 -1.32 -6.51
N HIS A 54 -1.07 -0.28 -6.58
CA HIS A 54 -2.49 -0.44 -6.93
C HIS A 54 -2.68 -1.11 -8.30
N ALA A 55 -1.92 -0.70 -9.32
CA ALA A 55 -1.98 -1.33 -10.63
C ALA A 55 -1.58 -2.83 -10.59
N LEU A 56 -0.63 -3.20 -9.72
CA LEU A 56 -0.26 -4.60 -9.51
C LEU A 56 -1.38 -5.39 -8.83
N ILE A 57 -2.03 -4.81 -7.82
CA ILE A 57 -3.19 -5.40 -7.13
C ILE A 57 -4.32 -5.64 -8.15
N GLU A 58 -4.65 -4.64 -8.96
CA GLU A 58 -5.69 -4.74 -9.98
C GLU A 58 -5.39 -5.82 -11.01
N ARG A 59 -4.14 -5.89 -11.50
CA ARG A 59 -3.70 -6.91 -12.45
C ARG A 59 -3.74 -8.32 -11.86
N ALA A 60 -3.48 -8.46 -10.56
CA ALA A 60 -3.54 -9.74 -9.85
C ALA A 60 -4.98 -10.18 -9.53
N GLY A 61 -5.95 -9.26 -9.54
CA GLY A 61 -7.30 -9.53 -9.04
C GLY A 61 -7.39 -9.50 -7.51
N ASP A 62 -6.42 -8.87 -6.84
CA ASP A 62 -6.27 -8.90 -5.38
C ASP A 62 -7.03 -7.76 -4.67
N GLN A 63 -8.01 -7.12 -5.32
CA GLN A 63 -8.72 -5.97 -4.75
C GLN A 63 -9.40 -6.31 -3.41
N GLN A 64 -9.94 -7.52 -3.29
CA GLN A 64 -10.55 -8.00 -2.04
C GLN A 64 -9.51 -8.28 -0.96
N ILE A 65 -8.34 -8.82 -1.33
CA ILE A 65 -7.22 -9.00 -0.41
C ILE A 65 -6.77 -7.64 0.13
N TYR A 66 -6.59 -6.65 -0.75
CA TYR A 66 -6.26 -5.28 -0.36
C TYR A 66 -7.31 -4.68 0.58
N ALA A 67 -8.61 -4.85 0.28
CA ALA A 67 -9.68 -4.35 1.13
C ALA A 67 -9.66 -4.98 2.54
N CYS A 68 -9.48 -6.30 2.63
CA CYS A 68 -9.31 -6.99 3.91
C CYS A 68 -8.09 -6.49 4.68
N LEU A 69 -6.95 -6.32 4.01
CA LEU A 69 -5.73 -5.82 4.64
C LEU A 69 -5.92 -4.42 5.20
N LYS A 70 -6.53 -3.54 4.41
CA LYS A 70 -6.81 -2.16 4.80
C LYS A 70 -7.67 -2.10 6.05
N GLU A 71 -8.72 -2.93 6.12
CA GLU A 71 -9.61 -3.01 7.27
C GLU A 71 -8.85 -3.49 8.53
N VAL A 72 -8.02 -4.54 8.41
CA VAL A 72 -7.22 -5.04 9.54
C VAL A 72 -6.25 -3.97 10.02
N ILE A 73 -5.52 -3.31 9.11
CA ILE A 73 -4.58 -2.23 9.45
C ILE A 73 -5.31 -1.07 10.11
N GLN A 74 -6.47 -0.67 9.59
CA GLN A 74 -7.26 0.42 10.17
C GLN A 74 -7.75 0.09 11.59
N GLN A 75 -8.12 -1.16 11.87
CA GLN A 75 -8.61 -1.57 13.19
C GLN A 75 -7.49 -1.70 14.22
N GLU A 76 -6.30 -2.15 13.79
CA GLU A 76 -5.27 -2.65 14.70
C GLU A 76 -4.03 -1.74 14.75
N CYS A 77 -3.92 -0.76 13.85
CA CYS A 77 -2.89 0.28 13.86
C CYS A 77 -3.49 1.67 14.21
N PRO A 78 -3.97 1.91 15.45
CA PRO A 78 -4.63 3.16 15.83
C PRO A 78 -3.73 4.40 15.81
N TRP A 79 -2.41 4.23 15.64
CA TRP A 79 -1.46 5.33 15.49
C TRP A 79 -1.44 5.92 14.07
N LEU A 80 -1.99 5.23 13.07
CA LEU A 80 -2.17 5.76 11.72
C LEU A 80 -3.35 6.74 11.73
N ARG A 81 -3.07 8.03 11.51
CA ARG A 81 -4.04 9.11 11.78
C ARG A 81 -4.86 9.51 10.58
N THR A 82 -4.33 9.31 9.39
CA THR A 82 -4.96 9.75 8.15
C THR A 82 -5.27 8.57 7.23
N ALA A 83 -6.23 8.76 6.34
CA ALA A 83 -6.53 7.78 5.29
C ALA A 83 -5.32 7.46 4.42
N ARG A 84 -4.43 8.46 4.24
CA ARG A 84 -3.17 8.30 3.52
C ARG A 84 -2.20 7.40 4.28
N ASP A 85 -2.03 7.60 5.59
CA ASP A 85 -1.12 6.77 6.41
C ASP A 85 -1.58 5.30 6.39
N ILE A 86 -2.90 5.06 6.46
CA ILE A 86 -3.48 3.72 6.36
C ILE A 86 -3.23 3.11 4.98
N GLU A 87 -3.42 3.89 3.91
CA GLU A 87 -3.17 3.44 2.54
C GLU A 87 -1.70 3.07 2.32
N GLU A 88 -0.77 3.95 2.69
CA GLU A 88 0.67 3.73 2.57
C GLU A 88 1.12 2.47 3.31
N GLU A 89 0.69 2.30 4.57
CA GLU A 89 1.00 1.10 5.35
C GLU A 89 0.42 -0.16 4.71
N THR A 90 -0.83 -0.09 4.21
CA THR A 90 -1.49 -1.23 3.55
C THR A 90 -0.75 -1.67 2.29
N LEU A 91 -0.38 -0.72 1.44
CA LEU A 91 0.35 -0.99 0.21
C LEU A 91 1.76 -1.53 0.51
N SER A 92 2.43 -0.99 1.54
CA SER A 92 3.74 -1.49 1.97
C SER A 92 3.65 -2.93 2.44
N PHE A 93 2.64 -3.23 3.27
CA PHE A 93 2.44 -4.57 3.81
C PHE A 93 2.03 -5.59 2.74
N TYR A 94 1.23 -5.16 1.75
CA TYR A 94 0.90 -5.96 0.57
C TYR A 94 2.13 -6.24 -0.30
N ALA A 95 2.94 -5.21 -0.60
CA ALA A 95 4.15 -5.34 -1.40
C ALA A 95 5.20 -6.26 -0.74
N ASP A 96 5.29 -6.22 0.59
CA ASP A 96 6.13 -7.13 1.39
C ASP A 96 5.56 -8.55 1.49
N GLN A 97 4.32 -8.76 1.02
CA GLN A 97 3.54 -9.98 1.24
C GLN A 97 3.48 -10.41 2.71
N GLY A 98 3.54 -9.45 3.64
CA GLY A 98 3.58 -9.70 5.07
C GLY A 98 2.35 -10.46 5.58
N TYR A 99 1.23 -10.32 4.87
CA TYR A 99 -0.04 -10.99 5.17
C TYR A 99 -0.03 -12.50 5.00
N LEU A 100 0.97 -13.04 4.28
CA LEU A 100 1.17 -14.48 4.16
C LEU A 100 1.89 -15.08 5.37
N ASN A 101 2.47 -14.27 6.26
CA ASN A 101 3.17 -14.74 7.44
C ASN A 101 2.18 -15.09 8.57
N PRO A 102 2.07 -16.36 9.01
CA PRO A 102 1.19 -16.75 10.10
C PRO A 102 1.53 -16.14 11.46
N GLN A 103 2.75 -15.60 11.62
CA GLN A 103 3.19 -14.93 12.84
C GLN A 103 2.82 -13.43 12.87
N TRP A 104 2.27 -12.89 11.78
CA TRP A 104 1.75 -11.53 11.80
C TRP A 104 0.55 -11.44 12.74
N TRP A 105 0.56 -10.44 13.64
CA TRP A 105 -0.48 -10.25 14.65
C TRP A 105 -1.90 -10.13 14.06
N GLY A 106 -2.03 -9.63 12.82
CA GLY A 106 -3.32 -9.48 12.13
C GLY A 106 -3.77 -10.71 11.34
N TYR A 107 -2.95 -11.77 11.30
CA TYR A 107 -3.14 -12.92 10.40
C TYR A 107 -4.49 -13.61 10.60
N GLU A 108 -4.87 -13.93 11.84
CA GLU A 108 -6.13 -14.62 12.10
C GLU A 108 -7.36 -13.80 11.67
N ARG A 109 -7.35 -12.49 11.93
CA ARG A 109 -8.43 -11.58 11.55
C ARG A 109 -8.53 -11.49 10.03
N PHE A 110 -7.39 -11.29 9.37
CA PHE A 110 -7.30 -11.27 7.91
C PHE A 110 -7.85 -12.57 7.28
N GLN A 111 -7.44 -13.74 7.78
CA GLN A 111 -7.92 -15.02 7.26
C GLN A 111 -9.43 -15.21 7.45
N LYS A 112 -9.98 -14.80 8.59
CA LYS A 112 -11.44 -14.83 8.84
C LYS A 112 -12.20 -13.94 7.87
N MET A 113 -11.71 -12.73 7.60
CA MET A 113 -12.32 -11.83 6.63
C MET A 113 -12.30 -12.40 5.21
N CYS A 114 -11.14 -12.89 4.75
CA CYS A 114 -11.03 -13.51 3.44
C CYS A 114 -11.87 -14.80 3.31
N ALA A 115 -12.11 -15.53 4.39
CA ALA A 115 -13.04 -16.68 4.39
C ALA A 115 -14.50 -16.22 4.22
N ALA A 116 -14.93 -15.22 4.99
CA ALA A 116 -16.29 -14.70 4.92
C ALA A 116 -16.66 -14.18 3.52
N ILE A 117 -15.74 -13.47 2.85
CA ILE A 117 -15.96 -12.99 1.48
C ILE A 117 -16.13 -14.14 0.49
N ARG A 118 -15.29 -15.19 0.59
CA ARG A 118 -15.41 -16.37 -0.28
C ARG A 118 -16.76 -17.07 -0.10
N ASP A 119 -17.25 -17.16 1.13
CA ASP A 119 -18.55 -17.78 1.41
C ASP A 119 -19.72 -16.94 0.85
N GLU A 120 -19.63 -15.60 0.89
CA GLU A 120 -20.61 -14.69 0.28
C GLU A 120 -20.65 -14.79 -1.25
N GLU A 121 -19.50 -14.91 -1.91
CA GLU A 121 -19.42 -15.09 -3.38
C GLU A 121 -20.04 -16.42 -3.84
N ILE A 122 -19.83 -17.48 -3.05
CA ILE A 122 -20.39 -18.81 -3.31
C ILE A 122 -21.92 -18.80 -3.13
N ASP A 123 -22.45 -18.14 -2.09
CA ASP A 123 -23.91 -18.02 -1.89
C ASP A 123 -24.58 -17.18 -2.99
N THR A 124 -23.94 -16.09 -3.41
CA THR A 124 -24.44 -15.23 -4.49
C THR A 124 -24.48 -15.96 -5.83
N SER A 125 -23.47 -16.77 -6.13
CA SER A 125 -23.41 -17.58 -7.38
C SER A 125 -24.43 -18.72 -7.43
N LYS A 126 -24.96 -19.17 -6.29
CA LYS A 126 -26.00 -20.22 -6.21
C LYS A 126 -27.42 -19.69 -6.36
N LYS A 127 -27.62 -18.37 -6.26
CA LYS A 127 -28.93 -17.71 -6.35
C LYS A 127 -29.27 -17.20 -7.76
N VAL A 128 -28.38 -17.37 -8.73
CA VAL A 128 -28.55 -16.97 -10.15
C VAL A 128 -28.93 -18.17 -11.01
#